data_AF-A0A832DQH2-F1
#
_entry.id   AF-A0A832DQH2-F1
#
_cell.length_a   1.000
_cell.length_b   1.000
_cell.length_c   1.000
_cell.angle_alpha   90.00
_cell.angle_beta   90.00
_cell.angle_gamma   90.00
#
_symmetry.space_group_name_H-M   'P 1'
#
loop_
_entity.id
_entity.type
_entity.pdbx_description
1 polymer ?
#
loop_
_entity_poly.entity_id
_entity_poly.type
_entity_poly.pdbx_seq_one_letter_code
_entity_poly.pdbx_strand_id
1 'polypeptide(L)'
;MIKYFIENIERFYTVLESLIKDRNIDKTWLEDLYNIFTLKDNQYTTPIKYHLFLAIRDNPEYLDVDLLSKVLNLSEDQVLNIFSNEGYKVYFPVYDLTNETSTVATAFIVENTDLTLSFNEFVNLDLIKQLTNKNFFVIFDRPFTGESYQLALVAGLIAKDKSLLEKLAFTGAITSSGRVKIVNHIQEKEKACQELGLTLITPKDIQSVEELDFWLNSPDIPVIYLNRNTTNDLEISLKKIEELIQEKYKHFKIENLLKFYNLSKEDLYHITENVNFSDRETLIEILNQAEEKFKKLFAVKNAVLYISITISSLAFLIGSLIGSRKRAVILHYANSSYNVAIDISENTRIIKQQTDKFEIIQPQECEPSEEMALILYIASHNPIQMVTEYIKQNLPTVKSICSVKTVNQGNLELQSFLRTHQELYTFINSVVKKKIHLFYSIPTPIALTLGMAIEHFWDITLYHYDKMSGYIKIPVNLNEVVSKF
;
A
#
# COMPACT_ATOMS: atom_id res chain seq x y z
N MET A 1 -28.58 -45.04 6.40
CA MET A 1 -27.44 -45.17 5.47
C MET A 1 -26.30 -44.25 5.91
N ILE A 2 -26.54 -42.95 6.03
CA ILE A 2 -25.53 -41.97 6.49
C ILE A 2 -24.94 -42.32 7.85
N LYS A 3 -25.74 -42.68 8.85
CA LYS A 3 -25.25 -43.22 10.13
C LYS A 3 -24.15 -44.29 9.98
N TYR A 4 -24.36 -45.27 9.10
CA TYR A 4 -23.39 -46.35 8.86
C TYR A 4 -22.11 -45.82 8.21
N PHE A 5 -22.20 -44.83 7.32
CA PHE A 5 -21.02 -44.19 6.74
C PHE A 5 -20.24 -43.42 7.80
N ILE A 6 -20.91 -42.72 8.70
CA ILE A 6 -20.28 -41.98 9.81
C ILE A 6 -19.60 -42.94 10.79
N GLU A 7 -20.25 -44.05 11.15
CA GLU A 7 -19.67 -45.09 12.01
C GLU A 7 -18.42 -45.75 11.38
N ASN A 8 -18.28 -45.68 10.05
CA ASN A 8 -17.17 -46.24 9.27
C ASN A 8 -16.45 -45.16 8.46
N ILE A 9 -16.28 -43.96 9.04
CA ILE A 9 -15.87 -42.75 8.32
C ILE A 9 -14.55 -42.92 7.55
N GLU A 10 -13.59 -43.71 8.06
CA GLU A 10 -12.32 -43.96 7.38
C GLU A 10 -12.51 -44.64 6.02
N ARG A 11 -13.48 -45.57 5.94
CA ARG A 11 -13.80 -46.32 4.72
C ARG A 11 -14.65 -45.49 3.75
N PHE A 12 -15.54 -44.65 4.29
CA PHE A 12 -16.50 -43.89 3.49
C PHE A 12 -16.19 -42.40 3.39
N TYR A 13 -14.98 -41.98 3.79
CA TYR A 13 -14.57 -40.57 3.82
C TYR A 13 -14.83 -39.86 2.50
N THR A 14 -14.30 -40.39 1.39
CA THR A 14 -14.47 -39.77 0.06
C THR A 14 -15.93 -39.66 -0.36
N VAL A 15 -16.76 -40.64 0.02
CA VAL A 15 -18.19 -40.64 -0.28
C VAL A 15 -18.91 -39.55 0.51
N LEU A 16 -18.66 -39.47 1.82
CA LEU A 16 -19.24 -38.44 2.69
C LEU A 16 -18.77 -37.04 2.31
N GLU A 17 -17.47 -36.87 2.05
CA GLU A 17 -16.88 -35.61 1.64
C GLU A 17 -17.48 -35.11 0.32
N SER A 18 -17.59 -35.98 -0.71
CA SER A 18 -18.24 -35.64 -1.99
C SER A 18 -19.70 -35.27 -1.76
N LEU A 19 -20.45 -36.08 -1.01
CA LEU A 19 -21.87 -35.83 -0.74
C LEU A 19 -22.13 -34.45 -0.13
N ILE A 20 -21.28 -34.04 0.82
CA ILE A 20 -21.38 -32.74 1.49
C ILE A 20 -20.92 -31.61 0.57
N LYS A 21 -19.78 -31.76 -0.14
CA LYS A 21 -19.27 -30.74 -1.06
C LYS A 21 -20.20 -30.49 -2.24
N ASP A 22 -20.80 -31.55 -2.76
CA ASP A 22 -21.74 -31.52 -3.88
C ASP A 22 -23.16 -31.09 -3.46
N ARG A 23 -23.36 -30.80 -2.17
CA ARG A 23 -24.62 -30.31 -1.58
C ARG A 23 -25.79 -31.28 -1.78
N ASN A 24 -25.51 -32.58 -1.86
CA ASN A 24 -26.53 -33.60 -2.04
C ASN A 24 -26.98 -34.17 -0.69
N ILE A 25 -27.58 -33.31 0.16
CA ILE A 25 -27.97 -33.64 1.52
C ILE A 25 -29.50 -33.81 1.60
N ASP A 26 -29.95 -35.00 1.97
CA ASP A 26 -31.36 -35.25 2.32
C ASP A 26 -31.65 -34.76 3.75
N LYS A 27 -32.78 -34.06 3.95
CA LYS A 27 -33.18 -33.53 5.27
C LYS A 27 -33.32 -34.62 6.33
N THR A 28 -33.66 -35.85 5.93
CA THR A 28 -33.75 -37.00 6.84
C THR A 28 -32.40 -37.42 7.43
N TRP A 29 -31.29 -36.90 6.90
CA TRP A 29 -29.94 -37.19 7.38
C TRP A 29 -29.37 -36.10 8.30
N LEU A 30 -30.07 -34.98 8.50
CA LEU A 30 -29.52 -33.83 9.22
C LEU A 30 -29.09 -34.16 10.65
N GLU A 31 -29.87 -34.95 11.39
CA GLU A 31 -29.49 -35.37 12.75
C GLU A 31 -28.17 -36.16 12.75
N ASP A 32 -28.04 -37.14 11.85
CA ASP A 32 -26.80 -37.92 11.70
C ASP A 32 -25.62 -37.02 11.31
N LEU A 33 -25.82 -36.09 10.37
CA LEU A 33 -24.78 -35.18 9.90
C LEU A 33 -24.36 -34.19 10.98
N TYR A 34 -25.30 -33.61 11.74
CA TYR A 34 -24.97 -32.67 12.83
C TYR A 34 -24.15 -33.34 13.94
N ASN A 35 -24.41 -34.62 14.22
CA ASN A 35 -23.60 -35.39 15.17
C ASN A 35 -22.12 -35.52 14.75
N ILE A 36 -21.77 -35.25 13.49
CA ILE A 36 -20.37 -35.20 13.07
C ILE A 36 -19.59 -34.10 13.81
N PHE A 37 -20.24 -32.98 14.17
CA PHE A 37 -19.60 -31.90 14.92
C PHE A 37 -19.11 -32.34 16.31
N THR A 38 -19.74 -33.37 16.90
CA THR A 38 -19.38 -33.90 18.23
C THR A 38 -18.38 -35.07 18.18
N LEU A 39 -17.96 -35.51 16.99
CA LEU A 39 -16.97 -36.58 16.85
C LEU A 39 -15.56 -36.06 17.15
N LYS A 40 -14.68 -36.95 17.64
CA LYS A 40 -13.26 -36.62 17.86
C LYS A 40 -12.57 -36.26 16.54
N ASP A 41 -11.67 -35.28 16.60
CA ASP A 41 -10.90 -34.84 15.44
C ASP A 41 -9.85 -35.87 15.02
N ASN A 42 -9.72 -36.05 13.71
CA ASN A 42 -8.70 -36.83 13.03
C ASN A 42 -8.60 -36.38 11.56
N GLN A 43 -7.78 -37.07 10.76
CA GLN A 43 -7.55 -36.75 9.34
C GLN A 43 -8.80 -36.85 8.45
N TYR A 44 -9.86 -37.51 8.91
CA TYR A 44 -11.13 -37.69 8.18
C TYR A 44 -12.26 -36.82 8.75
N THR A 45 -12.39 -36.73 10.08
CA THR A 45 -13.51 -36.01 10.71
C THR A 45 -13.34 -34.50 10.63
N THR A 46 -12.13 -33.96 10.79
CA THR A 46 -11.90 -32.50 10.76
C THR A 46 -12.28 -31.88 9.40
N PRO A 47 -11.83 -32.41 8.25
CA PRO A 47 -12.26 -31.89 6.94
C PRO A 47 -13.77 -32.00 6.74
N ILE A 48 -14.39 -33.11 7.17
CA ILE A 48 -15.84 -33.30 7.04
C ILE A 48 -16.60 -32.27 7.88
N LYS A 49 -16.19 -32.00 9.14
CA LYS A 49 -16.78 -30.94 9.97
C LYS A 49 -16.72 -29.59 9.26
N TYR A 50 -15.57 -29.24 8.70
CA TYR A 50 -15.37 -27.99 7.97
C TYR A 50 -16.28 -27.88 6.74
N HIS A 51 -16.32 -28.92 5.91
CA HIS A 51 -17.17 -28.94 4.72
C HIS A 51 -18.67 -28.93 5.07
N LEU A 52 -19.07 -29.64 6.12
CA LEU A 52 -20.45 -29.64 6.59
C LEU A 52 -20.86 -28.26 7.10
N PHE A 53 -20.00 -27.61 7.90
CA PHE A 53 -20.23 -26.25 8.36
C PHE A 53 -20.48 -25.30 7.20
N LEU A 54 -19.60 -25.30 6.18
CA LEU A 54 -19.77 -24.46 4.99
C LEU A 54 -21.04 -24.82 4.20
N ALA A 55 -21.35 -26.11 4.06
CA ALA A 55 -22.56 -26.54 3.36
C ALA A 55 -23.84 -26.03 4.03
N ILE A 56 -23.91 -26.06 5.37
CA ILE A 56 -25.05 -25.52 6.13
C ILE A 56 -25.11 -23.99 5.97
N ARG A 57 -23.96 -23.30 6.08
CA ARG A 57 -23.89 -21.83 5.98
C ARG A 57 -24.32 -21.32 4.60
N ASP A 58 -23.91 -22.03 3.55
CA ASP A 58 -24.17 -21.64 2.16
C ASP A 58 -25.59 -22.02 1.69
N ASN A 59 -26.31 -22.87 2.44
CA ASN A 59 -27.63 -23.39 2.07
C ASN A 59 -28.55 -23.40 3.31
N PRO A 60 -29.28 -22.29 3.56
CA PRO A 60 -30.12 -22.13 4.75
C PRO A 60 -31.17 -23.24 4.95
N GLU A 61 -31.58 -23.95 3.89
CA GLU A 61 -32.49 -25.10 4.01
C GLU A 61 -31.93 -26.28 4.81
N TYR A 62 -30.61 -26.32 5.03
CA TYR A 62 -29.92 -27.31 5.85
C TYR A 62 -29.69 -26.85 7.28
N LEU A 63 -30.18 -25.66 7.67
CA LEU A 63 -30.07 -25.13 9.03
C LEU A 63 -31.37 -25.37 9.81
N ASP A 64 -31.42 -26.46 10.57
CA ASP A 64 -32.44 -26.72 11.58
C ASP A 64 -31.90 -26.31 12.96
N VAL A 65 -32.31 -25.13 13.41
CA VAL A 65 -31.76 -24.46 14.60
C VAL A 65 -32.07 -25.24 15.88
N ASP A 66 -33.28 -25.76 16.04
CA ASP A 66 -33.69 -26.52 17.23
C ASP A 66 -32.92 -27.83 17.33
N LEU A 67 -32.80 -28.55 16.20
CA LEU A 67 -32.05 -29.81 16.17
C LEU A 67 -30.55 -29.57 16.44
N LEU A 68 -29.96 -28.58 15.79
CA LEU A 68 -28.53 -28.27 15.95
C LEU A 68 -28.21 -27.73 17.34
N SER A 69 -29.11 -26.93 17.94
CA SER A 69 -29.04 -26.47 19.33
C SER A 69 -28.96 -27.64 20.30
N LYS A 70 -29.82 -28.66 20.13
CA LYS A 70 -29.82 -29.88 20.94
C LYS A 70 -28.54 -30.70 20.77
N VAL A 71 -28.10 -30.91 19.53
CA VAL A 71 -26.90 -31.72 19.22
C VAL A 71 -25.63 -31.06 19.77
N LEU A 72 -25.49 -29.75 19.60
CA LEU A 72 -24.29 -29.01 20.03
C LEU A 72 -24.36 -28.56 21.49
N ASN A 73 -25.51 -28.70 22.16
CA ASN A 73 -25.77 -28.15 23.49
C ASN A 73 -25.48 -26.64 23.56
N LEU A 74 -25.97 -25.89 22.55
CA LEU A 74 -25.90 -24.44 22.43
C LEU A 74 -27.31 -23.86 22.44
N SER A 75 -27.48 -22.59 22.79
CA SER A 75 -28.78 -21.92 22.58
C SER A 75 -29.08 -21.74 21.09
N GLU A 76 -30.35 -21.63 20.73
CA GLU A 76 -30.77 -21.32 19.35
C GLU A 76 -30.11 -20.02 18.83
N ASP A 77 -30.02 -18.99 19.67
CA ASP A 77 -29.33 -17.74 19.35
C ASP A 77 -27.84 -17.95 19.02
N GLN A 78 -27.14 -18.79 19.79
CA GLN A 78 -25.73 -19.10 19.54
C GLN A 78 -25.57 -19.83 18.21
N VAL A 79 -26.46 -20.77 17.90
CA VAL A 79 -26.47 -21.47 16.61
C VAL A 79 -26.70 -20.47 15.46
N LEU A 80 -27.70 -19.60 15.58
CA LEU A 80 -27.99 -18.58 14.57
C LEU A 80 -26.78 -17.66 14.36
N ASN A 81 -26.15 -17.20 15.43
CA ASN A 81 -24.96 -16.33 15.37
C ASN A 81 -23.78 -17.02 14.66
N ILE A 82 -23.56 -18.32 14.87
CA ILE A 82 -22.46 -19.06 14.24
C ILE A 82 -22.71 -19.29 12.74
N PHE A 83 -23.94 -19.65 12.36
CA PHE A 83 -24.24 -20.08 10.98
C PHE A 83 -24.80 -18.96 10.09
N SER A 84 -25.24 -17.84 10.66
CA SER A 84 -25.85 -16.75 9.87
C SER A 84 -24.98 -15.49 9.78
N ASN A 85 -24.07 -15.25 10.74
CA ASN A 85 -23.19 -14.09 10.68
C ASN A 85 -22.18 -14.19 9.53
N GLU A 86 -21.70 -13.03 9.10
CA GLU A 86 -20.61 -12.96 8.12
C GLU A 86 -19.34 -13.59 8.69
N GLY A 87 -18.65 -14.33 7.83
CA GLY A 87 -17.39 -14.97 8.17
C GLY A 87 -16.40 -14.90 7.02
N TYR A 88 -15.13 -15.08 7.35
CA TYR A 88 -14.02 -14.92 6.43
C TYR A 88 -12.94 -15.97 6.70
N LYS A 89 -12.06 -16.16 5.71
CA LYS A 89 -10.99 -17.14 5.78
C LYS A 89 -9.68 -16.48 6.19
N VAL A 90 -8.88 -17.21 6.94
CA VAL A 90 -7.46 -16.91 7.16
C VAL A 90 -6.63 -18.14 6.89
N TYR A 91 -5.40 -17.91 6.46
CA TYR A 91 -4.49 -18.96 6.01
C TYR A 91 -3.28 -19.06 6.93
N PHE A 92 -2.85 -20.28 7.20
CA PHE A 92 -1.64 -20.55 7.96
C PHE A 92 -1.00 -21.85 7.49
N PRO A 93 0.32 -21.88 7.27
CA PRO A 93 0.99 -23.09 6.87
C PRO A 93 1.31 -23.99 8.08
N VAL A 94 1.09 -25.28 7.90
CA VAL A 94 1.37 -26.35 8.86
C VAL A 94 2.44 -27.27 8.29
N TYR A 95 3.35 -27.74 9.15
CA TYR A 95 4.44 -28.63 8.75
C TYR A 95 4.14 -30.04 9.22
N ASP A 96 4.18 -31.01 8.30
CA ASP A 96 4.05 -32.43 8.58
C ASP A 96 5.45 -33.03 8.76
N LEU A 97 5.76 -33.43 10.00
CA LEU A 97 7.03 -34.08 10.36
C LEU A 97 7.22 -35.44 9.69
N THR A 98 6.14 -36.12 9.31
CA THR A 98 6.17 -37.48 8.78
C THR A 98 6.53 -37.48 7.30
N ASN A 99 5.93 -36.55 6.55
CA ASN A 99 6.16 -36.37 5.13
C ASN A 99 7.21 -35.29 4.81
N GLU A 100 7.77 -34.64 5.84
CA GLU A 100 8.71 -33.51 5.74
C GLU A 100 8.24 -32.39 4.79
N THR A 101 6.93 -32.14 4.76
CA THR A 101 6.30 -31.19 3.83
C THR A 101 5.42 -30.19 4.56
N SER A 102 5.31 -28.99 4.01
CA SER A 102 4.37 -27.97 4.48
C SER A 102 3.12 -27.96 3.61
N THR A 103 1.96 -27.78 4.23
CA THR A 103 0.71 -27.49 3.52
C THR A 103 0.04 -26.26 4.12
N VAL A 104 -0.74 -25.52 3.33
CA VAL A 104 -1.51 -24.39 3.83
C VAL A 104 -2.86 -24.89 4.35
N ALA A 105 -3.11 -24.64 5.63
CA ALA A 105 -4.39 -24.86 6.27
C ALA A 105 -5.23 -23.58 6.24
N THR A 106 -6.55 -23.75 6.33
CA THR A 106 -7.52 -22.67 6.34
C THR A 106 -8.30 -22.71 7.64
N ALA A 107 -8.47 -21.55 8.26
CA ALA A 107 -9.46 -21.34 9.31
C ALA A 107 -10.58 -20.43 8.80
N PHE A 108 -11.82 -20.81 9.05
CA PHE A 108 -12.98 -19.96 8.80
C PHE A 108 -13.42 -19.34 10.13
N ILE A 109 -13.48 -18.01 10.18
CA ILE A 109 -13.80 -17.24 11.39
C ILE A 109 -15.16 -16.57 11.20
N VAL A 110 -16.00 -16.63 12.24
CA VAL A 110 -17.24 -15.87 12.36
C VAL A 110 -17.13 -14.96 13.59
N GLU A 111 -17.25 -13.64 13.37
CA GLU A 111 -17.22 -12.64 14.44
C GLU A 111 -18.62 -12.43 15.05
N ASN A 112 -18.68 -11.65 16.13
CA ASN A 112 -19.92 -11.24 16.80
C ASN A 112 -20.76 -12.41 17.32
N THR A 113 -20.09 -13.45 17.81
CA THR A 113 -20.74 -14.55 18.52
C THR A 113 -20.84 -14.23 20.01
N ASP A 114 -21.73 -14.89 20.74
CA ASP A 114 -21.88 -14.68 22.18
C ASP A 114 -20.73 -15.30 23.01
N LEU A 115 -20.04 -16.29 22.43
CA LEU A 115 -18.94 -17.00 23.07
C LEU A 115 -17.85 -17.36 22.06
N THR A 116 -16.66 -17.64 22.58
CA THR A 116 -15.54 -18.14 21.79
C THR A 116 -15.58 -19.66 21.75
N LEU A 117 -15.71 -20.25 20.56
CA LEU A 117 -15.73 -21.71 20.41
C LEU A 117 -15.16 -22.19 19.08
N SER A 118 -14.92 -23.50 19.02
CA SER A 118 -14.54 -24.24 17.82
C SER A 118 -15.16 -25.63 17.90
N PHE A 119 -15.54 -26.21 16.76
CA PHE A 119 -15.93 -27.62 16.69
C PHE A 119 -14.72 -28.58 16.65
N ASN A 120 -13.51 -28.02 16.63
CA ASN A 120 -12.26 -28.74 16.76
C ASN A 120 -11.70 -28.62 18.18
N GLU A 121 -11.39 -29.75 18.80
CA GLU A 121 -10.89 -29.91 20.19
C GLU A 121 -9.38 -29.69 20.31
N PHE A 122 -8.63 -29.74 19.21
CA PHE A 122 -7.16 -29.65 19.21
C PHE A 122 -6.61 -28.21 19.32
N VAL A 123 -7.47 -27.20 19.51
CA VAL A 123 -7.10 -25.79 19.60
C VAL A 123 -7.44 -25.17 20.95
N ASN A 124 -6.67 -24.16 21.35
CA ASN A 124 -6.95 -23.33 22.52
C ASN A 124 -7.14 -21.88 22.07
N LEU A 125 -8.31 -21.32 22.37
CA LEU A 125 -8.73 -20.00 21.88
C LEU A 125 -8.69 -18.90 22.95
N ASP A 126 -8.42 -19.24 24.22
CA ASP A 126 -8.50 -18.30 25.35
C ASP A 126 -7.53 -17.13 25.18
N LEU A 127 -6.31 -17.43 24.76
CA LEU A 127 -5.28 -16.42 24.50
C LEU A 127 -5.70 -15.47 23.37
N ILE A 128 -6.29 -16.00 22.30
CA ILE A 128 -6.71 -15.20 21.15
C ILE A 128 -7.88 -14.29 21.55
N LYS A 129 -8.86 -14.83 22.30
CA LYS A 129 -9.95 -14.04 22.90
C LYS A 129 -9.41 -12.92 23.77
N GLN A 130 -8.45 -13.21 24.65
CA GLN A 130 -7.85 -12.21 25.55
C GLN A 130 -7.16 -11.08 24.77
N LEU A 131 -6.40 -11.41 23.73
CA LEU A 131 -5.63 -10.44 22.96
C LEU A 131 -6.50 -9.57 22.04
N THR A 132 -7.55 -10.16 21.47
CA THR A 132 -8.44 -9.48 20.51
C THR A 132 -9.62 -8.80 21.19
N ASN A 133 -9.92 -9.18 22.45
CA ASN A 133 -11.11 -8.79 23.18
C ASN A 133 -12.41 -9.05 22.39
N LYS A 134 -12.44 -10.16 21.64
CA LYS A 134 -13.58 -10.56 20.80
C LYS A 134 -14.01 -11.98 21.12
N ASN A 135 -15.32 -12.19 21.13
CA ASN A 135 -15.90 -13.52 21.01
C ASN A 135 -15.99 -13.87 19.51
N PHE A 136 -15.69 -15.12 19.17
CA PHE A 136 -15.70 -15.59 17.79
C PHE A 136 -15.88 -17.10 17.71
N PHE A 137 -16.46 -17.57 16.60
CA PHE A 137 -16.40 -18.98 16.21
C PHE A 137 -15.26 -19.19 15.22
N VAL A 138 -14.58 -20.33 15.31
CA VAL A 138 -13.60 -20.76 14.31
C VAL A 138 -13.70 -22.25 14.01
N ILE A 139 -13.47 -22.61 12.76
CA ILE A 139 -13.36 -24.01 12.32
C ILE A 139 -12.23 -24.17 11.30
N PHE A 140 -11.54 -25.31 11.34
CA PHE A 140 -10.35 -25.58 10.54
C PHE A 140 -10.59 -26.68 9.51
N ASP A 141 -9.99 -26.52 8.32
CA ASP A 141 -10.17 -27.46 7.20
C ASP A 141 -9.45 -28.80 7.38
N ARG A 142 -8.47 -28.89 8.28
CA ARG A 142 -7.65 -30.08 8.51
C ARG A 142 -7.11 -30.13 9.93
N PRO A 143 -6.78 -31.33 10.46
CA PRO A 143 -6.08 -31.41 11.73
C PRO A 143 -4.63 -30.94 11.57
N PHE A 144 -4.07 -30.41 12.64
CA PHE A 144 -2.66 -30.02 12.72
C PHE A 144 -2.17 -30.06 14.16
N THR A 145 -0.86 -29.86 14.35
CA THR A 145 -0.25 -29.73 15.67
C THR A 145 0.50 -28.40 15.81
N GLY A 146 0.69 -27.97 17.05
CA GLY A 146 1.42 -26.75 17.40
C GLY A 146 0.58 -25.48 17.33
N GLU A 147 1.26 -24.34 17.48
CA GLU A 147 0.63 -23.03 17.75
C GLU A 147 0.70 -22.06 16.56
N SER A 148 1.09 -22.54 15.37
CA SER A 148 1.34 -21.66 14.20
C SER A 148 0.10 -20.89 13.72
N TYR A 149 -1.10 -21.40 14.03
CA TYR A 149 -2.39 -20.80 13.68
C TYR A 149 -2.72 -19.53 14.47
N GLN A 150 -2.11 -19.33 15.65
CA GLN A 150 -2.48 -18.26 16.58
C GLN A 150 -2.33 -16.88 15.92
N LEU A 151 -1.23 -16.65 15.19
CA LEU A 151 -1.02 -15.39 14.48
C LEU A 151 -2.06 -15.14 13.38
N ALA A 152 -2.46 -16.17 12.64
CA ALA A 152 -3.48 -16.04 11.60
C ALA A 152 -4.85 -15.68 12.18
N LEU A 153 -5.23 -16.30 13.31
CA LEU A 153 -6.49 -15.96 13.98
C LEU A 153 -6.48 -14.55 14.54
N VAL A 154 -5.39 -14.13 15.19
CA VAL A 154 -5.27 -12.75 15.68
C VAL A 154 -5.31 -11.75 14.53
N ALA A 155 -4.54 -11.96 13.46
CA ALA A 155 -4.58 -11.12 12.25
C ALA A 155 -6.01 -11.03 11.70
N GLY A 156 -6.67 -12.17 11.57
CA GLY A 156 -8.05 -12.28 11.13
C GLY A 156 -8.99 -11.41 11.96
N LEU A 157 -8.92 -11.52 13.28
CA LEU A 157 -9.84 -10.86 14.21
C LEU A 157 -9.57 -9.37 14.37
N ILE A 158 -8.32 -8.90 14.27
CA ILE A 158 -8.02 -7.47 14.42
C ILE A 158 -8.18 -6.69 13.10
N ALA A 159 -8.00 -7.33 11.94
CA ALA A 159 -8.09 -6.65 10.65
C ALA A 159 -9.48 -6.03 10.45
N LYS A 160 -9.53 -4.72 10.21
CA LYS A 160 -10.76 -4.00 9.84
C LYS A 160 -11.17 -4.27 8.39
N ASP A 161 -10.22 -4.65 7.56
CA ASP A 161 -10.41 -4.90 6.13
C ASP A 161 -9.96 -6.30 5.79
N LYS A 162 -10.94 -7.17 5.52
CA LYS A 162 -10.71 -8.60 5.30
C LYS A 162 -10.12 -8.89 3.92
N SER A 163 -10.25 -7.98 2.96
CA SER A 163 -9.72 -8.18 1.60
C SER A 163 -8.20 -8.31 1.57
N LEU A 164 -7.51 -7.65 2.52
CA LEU A 164 -6.05 -7.76 2.67
C LEU A 164 -5.63 -9.19 3.07
N LEU A 165 -6.48 -9.91 3.81
CA LEU A 165 -6.17 -11.26 4.31
C LEU A 165 -6.25 -12.33 3.21
N GLU A 166 -6.94 -12.06 2.10
CA GLU A 166 -7.14 -13.03 1.01
C GLU A 166 -5.83 -13.43 0.32
N LYS A 167 -4.81 -12.57 0.41
CA LYS A 167 -3.49 -12.78 -0.21
C LYS A 167 -2.40 -13.08 0.82
N LEU A 168 -2.75 -13.13 2.10
CA LEU A 168 -1.79 -13.29 3.19
C LEU A 168 -2.01 -14.60 3.93
N ALA A 169 -0.89 -15.23 4.28
CA ALA A 169 -0.86 -16.29 5.27
C ALA A 169 -0.02 -15.83 6.46
N PHE A 170 -0.29 -16.38 7.64
CA PHE A 170 0.44 -16.02 8.85
C PHE A 170 0.93 -17.27 9.56
N THR A 171 2.13 -17.22 10.13
CA THR A 171 2.63 -18.28 11.00
C THR A 171 3.28 -17.69 12.23
N GLY A 172 2.92 -18.18 13.42
CA GLY A 172 3.55 -17.75 14.66
C GLY A 172 2.73 -18.11 15.88
N ALA A 173 3.41 -18.51 16.95
CA ALA A 173 2.81 -18.61 18.28
C ALA A 173 2.83 -17.22 18.94
N ILE A 174 1.87 -16.94 19.82
CA ILE A 174 1.77 -15.64 20.49
C ILE A 174 1.86 -15.83 22.01
N THR A 175 2.43 -14.86 22.72
CA THR A 175 2.41 -14.83 24.19
C THR A 175 1.22 -14.05 24.73
N SER A 176 0.89 -14.22 26.01
CA SER A 176 -0.10 -13.38 26.72
C SER A 176 0.21 -11.88 26.68
N SER A 177 1.49 -11.52 26.50
CA SER A 177 1.93 -10.12 26.30
C SER A 177 1.84 -9.63 24.85
N GLY A 178 1.33 -10.46 23.93
CA GLY A 178 1.20 -10.09 22.52
C GLY A 178 2.51 -10.14 21.71
N ARG A 179 3.56 -10.82 22.19
CA ARG A 179 4.79 -11.04 21.40
C ARG A 179 4.64 -12.24 20.48
N VAL A 180 5.16 -12.14 19.28
CA VAL A 180 5.18 -13.23 18.29
C VAL A 180 6.46 -14.05 18.48
N LYS A 181 6.32 -15.37 18.62
CA LYS A 181 7.43 -16.30 18.80
C LYS A 181 7.82 -16.96 17.47
N ILE A 182 9.12 -17.21 17.34
CA ILE A 182 9.70 -17.95 16.21
C ILE A 182 9.10 -19.36 16.16
N VAL A 183 8.79 -19.80 14.94
CA VAL A 183 8.31 -21.15 14.63
C VAL A 183 9.27 -21.81 13.64
N ASN A 184 9.31 -23.14 13.66
CA ASN A 184 10.21 -23.93 12.81
C ASN A 184 9.71 -24.01 11.36
N HIS A 185 10.59 -24.48 10.47
CA HIS A 185 10.31 -24.81 9.05
C HIS A 185 9.75 -23.63 8.23
N ILE A 186 10.29 -22.42 8.44
CA ILE A 186 9.82 -21.22 7.74
C ILE A 186 9.99 -21.34 6.22
N GLN A 187 11.11 -21.91 5.74
CA GLN A 187 11.37 -22.00 4.30
C GLN A 187 10.37 -22.90 3.58
N GLU A 188 10.07 -24.06 4.16
CA GLU A 188 9.09 -25.01 3.64
C GLU A 188 7.68 -24.40 3.66
N LYS A 189 7.35 -23.67 4.74
CA LYS A 189 6.08 -22.95 4.89
C LYS A 189 5.93 -21.81 3.86
N GLU A 190 6.99 -21.04 3.62
CA GLU A 190 7.01 -19.99 2.60
C GLU A 190 6.75 -20.59 1.21
N LYS A 191 7.42 -21.70 0.87
CA LYS A 191 7.21 -22.39 -0.40
C LYS A 191 5.76 -22.84 -0.59
N ALA A 192 5.16 -23.46 0.44
CA ALA A 192 3.76 -23.89 0.38
C ALA A 192 2.77 -22.74 0.19
N CYS A 193 3.07 -21.55 0.76
CA CYS A 193 2.25 -20.35 0.55
C CYS A 193 2.41 -19.80 -0.87
N GLN A 194 3.65 -19.74 -1.38
CA GLN A 194 3.94 -19.26 -2.73
C GLN A 194 3.25 -20.08 -3.82
N GLU A 195 3.17 -21.41 -3.65
CA GLU A 195 2.45 -22.30 -4.58
C GLU A 195 0.95 -21.96 -4.71
N LEU A 196 0.37 -21.30 -3.71
CA LEU A 196 -1.01 -20.82 -3.70
C LEU A 196 -1.16 -19.32 -3.97
N GLY A 197 -0.07 -18.62 -4.30
CA GLY A 197 -0.07 -17.17 -4.50
C GLY A 197 -0.27 -16.37 -3.21
N LEU A 198 0.01 -16.96 -2.04
CA LEU A 198 -0.07 -16.31 -0.73
C LEU A 198 1.30 -15.81 -0.28
N THR A 199 1.34 -14.61 0.29
CA THR A 199 2.53 -14.09 0.96
C THR A 199 2.52 -14.47 2.44
N LEU A 200 3.56 -15.15 2.91
CA LEU A 200 3.67 -15.56 4.31
C LEU A 200 4.28 -14.44 5.18
N ILE A 201 3.54 -14.04 6.21
CA ILE A 201 4.00 -13.17 7.29
C ILE A 201 4.47 -14.05 8.46
N THR A 202 5.70 -13.78 8.91
CA THR A 202 6.43 -14.60 9.87
C THR A 202 6.85 -13.79 11.11
N PRO A 203 7.38 -14.45 12.17
CA PRO A 203 7.91 -13.77 13.34
C PRO A 203 9.16 -12.92 13.07
N LYS A 204 9.78 -13.03 11.88
CA LYS A 204 10.87 -12.12 11.45
C LYS A 204 10.32 -10.78 10.98
N ASP A 205 9.15 -10.81 10.37
CA ASP A 205 8.48 -9.64 9.79
C ASP A 205 7.79 -8.84 10.91
N ILE A 206 7.08 -9.54 11.79
CA ILE A 206 6.26 -8.96 12.85
C ILE A 206 6.61 -9.58 14.20
N GLN A 207 7.01 -8.74 15.17
CA GLN A 207 7.45 -9.18 16.51
C GLN A 207 6.36 -9.06 17.57
N SER A 208 5.28 -8.32 17.30
CA SER A 208 4.19 -8.10 18.24
C SER A 208 2.83 -7.90 17.57
N VAL A 209 1.75 -8.10 18.33
CA VAL A 209 0.38 -7.80 17.90
C VAL A 209 0.19 -6.30 17.63
N GLU A 210 0.90 -5.43 18.35
CA GLU A 210 0.89 -3.97 18.10
C GLU A 210 1.47 -3.64 16.71
N GLU A 211 2.59 -4.28 16.34
CA GLU A 211 3.17 -4.13 15.00
C GLU A 211 2.25 -4.71 13.92
N LEU A 212 1.58 -5.84 14.20
CA LEU A 212 0.58 -6.41 13.30
C LEU A 212 -0.60 -5.45 13.08
N ASP A 213 -1.10 -4.83 14.15
CA ASP A 213 -2.20 -3.87 14.10
C ASP A 213 -1.86 -2.66 13.22
N PHE A 214 -0.63 -2.14 13.29
CA PHE A 214 -0.17 -1.08 12.40
C PHE A 214 -0.35 -1.45 10.91
N TRP A 215 0.11 -2.64 10.48
CA TRP A 215 0.03 -3.03 9.07
C TRP A 215 -1.40 -3.33 8.59
N LEU A 216 -2.26 -3.83 9.46
CA LEU A 216 -3.63 -4.19 9.10
C LEU A 216 -4.61 -3.02 9.22
N ASN A 217 -4.35 -2.06 10.11
CA ASN A 217 -5.35 -1.08 10.56
C ASN A 217 -4.90 0.37 10.58
N SER A 218 -3.63 0.68 10.26
CA SER A 218 -3.18 2.08 10.25
C SER A 218 -4.03 2.92 9.30
N PRO A 219 -4.45 4.13 9.70
CA PRO A 219 -5.18 5.03 8.83
C PRO A 219 -4.32 5.50 7.65
N ASP A 220 -3.00 5.51 7.81
CA ASP A 220 -2.03 5.98 6.83
C ASP A 220 -0.92 4.95 6.66
N ILE A 221 -0.64 4.55 5.41
CA ILE A 221 0.47 3.65 5.09
C ILE A 221 1.50 4.42 4.26
N PRO A 222 2.70 4.68 4.80
CA PRO A 222 3.78 5.29 4.04
C PRO A 222 4.20 4.40 2.86
N VAL A 223 4.32 4.98 1.68
CA VAL A 223 4.88 4.34 0.49
C VAL A 223 6.00 5.21 -0.07
N ILE A 224 7.02 4.61 -0.67
CA ILE A 224 8.24 5.34 -1.08
C ILE A 224 8.34 5.36 -2.60
N TYR A 225 8.67 6.52 -3.16
CA TYR A 225 9.14 6.65 -4.53
C TYR A 225 10.44 7.45 -4.57
N LEU A 226 11.53 6.80 -4.96
CA LEU A 226 12.85 7.41 -5.05
C LEU A 226 13.34 7.40 -6.49
N ASN A 227 13.47 8.57 -7.11
CA ASN A 227 14.14 8.70 -8.40
C ASN A 227 15.62 9.06 -8.22
N ARG A 228 16.51 8.34 -8.92
CA ARG A 228 17.96 8.58 -8.91
C ARG A 228 18.55 8.38 -10.29
N ASN A 229 19.77 8.88 -10.50
CA ASN A 229 20.54 8.69 -11.72
C ASN A 229 21.51 7.51 -11.67
N THR A 230 21.51 6.72 -10.59
CA THR A 230 22.38 5.56 -10.40
C THR A 230 21.81 4.67 -9.28
N THR A 231 22.17 3.39 -9.32
CA THR A 231 21.88 2.41 -8.25
C THR A 231 22.83 2.54 -7.05
N ASN A 232 23.91 3.33 -7.16
CA ASN A 232 24.87 3.51 -6.06
C ASN A 232 24.17 4.06 -4.80
N ASP A 233 24.43 3.43 -3.65
CA ASP A 233 23.85 3.79 -2.35
C ASP A 233 22.31 3.76 -2.29
N LEU A 234 21.64 3.03 -3.20
CA LEU A 234 20.18 2.92 -3.21
C LEU A 234 19.66 2.36 -1.88
N GLU A 235 20.29 1.27 -1.40
CA GLU A 235 19.96 0.66 -0.11
C GLU A 235 20.11 1.63 1.06
N ILE A 236 21.22 2.37 1.07
CA ILE A 236 21.49 3.37 2.10
C ILE A 236 20.45 4.48 2.05
N SER A 237 20.01 4.88 0.86
CA SER A 237 18.98 5.89 0.69
C SER A 237 17.61 5.41 1.17
N LEU A 238 17.19 4.20 0.77
CA LEU A 238 15.94 3.61 1.23
C LEU A 238 15.93 3.44 2.75
N LYS A 239 17.05 3.00 3.35
CA LYS A 239 17.20 2.89 4.80
C LYS A 239 17.06 4.25 5.50
N LYS A 240 17.68 5.31 4.98
CA LYS A 240 17.54 6.68 5.55
C LYS A 240 16.11 7.20 5.46
N ILE A 241 15.38 6.87 4.39
CA ILE A 241 13.95 7.22 4.26
C ILE A 241 13.11 6.39 5.24
N GLU A 242 13.41 5.10 5.42
CA GLU A 242 12.76 4.25 6.44
C GLU A 242 12.95 4.83 7.85
N GLU A 243 14.18 5.18 8.22
CA GLU A 243 14.50 5.81 9.51
C GLU A 243 13.71 7.12 9.71
N LEU A 244 13.62 7.97 8.68
CA LEU A 244 12.82 9.20 8.71
C LEU A 244 11.32 8.90 8.90
N ILE A 245 10.78 7.89 8.21
CA ILE A 245 9.37 7.48 8.36
C ILE A 245 9.11 6.94 9.77
N GLN A 246 10.06 6.20 10.34
CA GLN A 246 9.97 5.62 11.68
C GLN A 246 9.84 6.67 12.80
N GLU A 247 10.28 7.91 12.57
CA GLU A 247 10.06 9.02 13.51
C GLU A 247 8.55 9.28 13.75
N LYS A 248 7.71 9.11 12.72
CA LYS A 248 6.24 9.23 12.81
C LYS A 248 5.55 7.88 12.95
N TYR A 249 6.07 6.84 12.30
CA TYR A 249 5.49 5.50 12.23
C TYR A 249 6.48 4.47 12.76
N LYS A 250 6.60 4.36 14.09
CA LYS A 250 7.55 3.49 14.80
C LYS A 250 7.69 2.06 14.24
N HIS A 251 6.60 1.48 13.76
CA HIS A 251 6.51 0.09 13.29
C HIS A 251 6.74 -0.07 11.78
N PHE A 252 7.01 1.03 11.06
CA PHE A 252 7.23 0.99 9.62
C PHE A 252 8.57 0.32 9.28
N LYS A 253 8.53 -0.58 8.30
CA LYS A 253 9.68 -1.27 7.70
C LYS A 253 9.39 -1.48 6.23
N ILE A 254 10.35 -1.22 5.37
CA ILE A 254 10.21 -1.39 3.92
C ILE A 254 9.91 -2.86 3.60
N GLU A 255 10.61 -3.81 4.21
CA GLU A 255 10.38 -5.24 3.97
C GLU A 255 8.93 -5.68 4.22
N ASN A 256 8.32 -5.13 5.27
CA ASN A 256 6.92 -5.40 5.59
C ASN A 256 5.96 -4.71 4.61
N LEU A 257 6.26 -3.49 4.16
CA LEU A 257 5.49 -2.83 3.09
C LEU A 257 5.44 -3.71 1.83
N LEU A 258 6.60 -4.26 1.45
CA LEU A 258 6.70 -5.16 0.30
C LEU A 258 5.85 -6.42 0.47
N LYS A 259 5.91 -7.05 1.65
CA LYS A 259 5.16 -8.29 1.94
C LYS A 259 3.65 -8.08 2.06
N PHE A 260 3.20 -7.11 2.85
CA PHE A 260 1.77 -6.90 3.09
C PHE A 260 1.00 -6.47 1.83
N TYR A 261 1.67 -5.73 0.94
CA TYR A 261 1.04 -5.16 -0.25
C TYR A 261 1.51 -5.78 -1.56
N ASN A 262 2.27 -6.88 -1.50
CA ASN A 262 2.82 -7.59 -2.67
C ASN A 262 3.52 -6.66 -3.66
N LEU A 263 4.38 -5.79 -3.12
CA LEU A 263 5.24 -4.90 -3.91
C LEU A 263 6.62 -5.54 -4.06
N SER A 264 7.31 -5.23 -5.16
CA SER A 264 8.73 -5.52 -5.29
C SER A 264 9.57 -4.31 -4.88
N LYS A 265 10.85 -4.53 -4.60
CA LYS A 265 11.75 -3.43 -4.24
C LYS A 265 11.87 -2.41 -5.36
N GLU A 266 11.87 -2.88 -6.60
CA GLU A 266 11.92 -2.08 -7.81
C GLU A 266 10.72 -1.14 -7.90
N ASP A 267 9.57 -1.45 -7.29
CA ASP A 267 8.42 -0.56 -7.27
C ASP A 267 8.67 0.73 -6.46
N LEU A 268 9.63 0.72 -5.53
CA LEU A 268 9.95 1.85 -4.65
C LEU A 268 10.89 2.89 -5.26
N TYR A 269 11.51 2.58 -6.40
CA TYR A 269 12.48 3.47 -7.02
C TYR A 269 12.44 3.45 -8.55
N HIS A 270 13.06 4.48 -9.12
CA HIS A 270 13.19 4.62 -10.57
C HIS A 270 14.57 5.19 -10.90
N ILE A 271 15.39 4.39 -11.58
CA ILE A 271 16.72 4.81 -12.05
C ILE A 271 16.61 5.42 -13.44
N THR A 272 17.00 6.68 -13.56
CA THR A 272 17.02 7.44 -14.82
C THR A 272 18.44 7.95 -15.08
N GLU A 273 19.29 7.09 -15.62
CA GLU A 273 20.67 7.44 -15.98
C GLU A 273 20.68 8.31 -17.23
N ASN A 274 21.43 9.43 -17.22
CA ASN A 274 21.67 10.27 -18.39
C ASN A 274 20.41 10.65 -19.20
N VAL A 275 19.39 11.20 -18.55
CA VAL A 275 18.13 11.59 -19.18
C VAL A 275 18.35 12.54 -20.36
N ASN A 276 17.99 12.12 -21.57
CA ASN A 276 18.00 12.97 -22.75
C ASN A 276 16.72 13.82 -22.82
N PHE A 277 16.79 15.05 -22.31
CA PHE A 277 15.65 15.97 -22.31
C PHE A 277 15.24 16.50 -23.70
N SER A 278 16.02 16.22 -24.75
CA SER A 278 15.66 16.55 -26.14
C SER A 278 14.88 15.44 -26.84
N ASP A 279 14.87 14.22 -26.29
CA ASP A 279 14.19 13.08 -26.87
C ASP A 279 12.83 12.85 -26.19
N ARG A 280 11.76 13.01 -26.98
CA ARG A 280 10.39 12.81 -26.51
C ARG A 280 10.12 11.37 -26.10
N GLU A 281 10.62 10.38 -26.86
CA GLU A 281 10.29 8.98 -26.62
C GLU A 281 10.90 8.50 -25.30
N THR A 282 12.19 8.82 -25.07
CA THR A 282 12.86 8.59 -23.78
C THR A 282 12.08 9.19 -22.60
N LEU A 283 11.62 10.44 -22.71
CA LEU A 283 10.88 11.08 -21.62
C LEU A 283 9.51 10.44 -21.37
N ILE A 284 8.78 10.10 -22.43
CA ILE A 284 7.49 9.41 -22.30
C ILE A 284 7.67 8.03 -21.68
N GLU A 285 8.72 7.29 -22.03
CA GLU A 285 9.02 6.01 -21.40
C GLU A 285 9.28 6.16 -19.90
N ILE A 286 10.10 7.13 -19.50
CA ILE A 286 10.34 7.45 -18.08
C ILE A 286 9.02 7.77 -17.36
N LEU A 287 8.16 8.60 -17.96
CA LEU A 287 6.88 8.95 -17.33
C LEU A 287 5.94 7.75 -17.22
N ASN A 288 5.87 6.89 -18.23
CA ASN A 288 5.08 5.66 -18.19
C ASN A 288 5.60 4.69 -17.11
N GLN A 289 6.92 4.52 -16.99
CA GLN A 289 7.51 3.68 -15.94
C GLN A 289 7.22 4.24 -14.54
N ALA A 290 7.25 5.57 -14.37
CA ALA A 290 6.84 6.22 -13.13
C ALA A 290 5.34 6.01 -12.84
N GLU A 291 4.48 6.15 -13.85
CA GLU A 291 3.03 5.94 -13.76
C GLU A 291 2.69 4.52 -13.28
N GLU A 292 3.32 3.49 -13.86
CA GLU A 292 3.10 2.09 -13.47
C GLU A 292 3.50 1.83 -12.01
N LYS A 293 4.57 2.47 -11.53
CA LYS A 293 4.95 2.42 -10.11
C LYS A 293 3.91 3.12 -9.25
N PHE A 294 3.47 4.32 -9.62
CA PHE A 294 2.45 5.04 -8.86
C PHE A 294 1.12 4.29 -8.79
N LYS A 295 0.69 3.59 -9.84
CA LYS A 295 -0.49 2.71 -9.82
C LYS A 295 -0.41 1.69 -8.69
N LYS A 296 0.73 1.03 -8.53
CA LYS A 296 0.96 0.05 -7.45
C LYS A 296 1.05 0.72 -6.08
N LEU A 297 1.81 1.80 -5.97
CA LEU A 297 2.02 2.51 -4.70
C LEU A 297 0.72 3.14 -4.17
N PHE A 298 -0.15 3.67 -5.04
CA PHE A 298 -1.45 4.22 -4.64
C PHE A 298 -2.57 3.17 -4.54
N ALA A 299 -2.34 1.93 -5.01
CA ALA A 299 -3.22 0.80 -4.70
C ALA A 299 -3.04 0.31 -3.25
N VAL A 300 -1.93 0.68 -2.59
CA VAL A 300 -1.78 0.52 -1.14
C VAL A 300 -2.86 1.33 -0.43
N LYS A 301 -3.54 0.68 0.51
CA LYS A 301 -4.63 1.30 1.26
C LYS A 301 -4.17 2.57 1.97
N ASN A 302 -4.90 3.67 1.76
CA ASN A 302 -4.63 4.97 2.34
C ASN A 302 -3.16 5.42 2.21
N ALA A 303 -2.54 5.14 1.05
CA ALA A 303 -1.15 5.45 0.78
C ALA A 303 -0.81 6.94 1.03
N VAL A 304 0.34 7.17 1.68
CA VAL A 304 0.99 8.48 1.78
C VAL A 304 2.35 8.38 1.10
N LEU A 305 2.50 9.07 -0.03
CA LEU A 305 3.68 8.96 -0.88
C LEU A 305 4.85 9.81 -0.36
N TYR A 306 5.89 9.17 0.16
CA TYR A 306 7.20 9.76 0.46
C TYR A 306 8.04 9.77 -0.82
N ILE A 307 8.29 10.96 -1.37
CA ILE A 307 8.88 11.10 -2.70
C ILE A 307 10.13 11.97 -2.73
N SER A 308 11.18 11.50 -3.41
CA SER A 308 12.39 12.27 -3.71
C SER A 308 12.80 12.08 -5.17
N ILE A 309 13.15 13.18 -5.83
CA ILE A 309 13.59 13.20 -7.24
C ILE A 309 14.83 14.08 -7.38
N THR A 310 15.80 13.66 -8.20
CA THR A 310 17.12 14.29 -8.31
C THR A 310 17.20 15.41 -9.35
N ILE A 311 16.35 15.43 -10.37
CA ILE A 311 16.41 16.42 -11.47
C ILE A 311 15.13 17.26 -11.47
N SER A 312 15.25 18.59 -11.37
CA SER A 312 14.09 19.50 -11.25
C SER A 312 13.14 19.41 -12.44
N SER A 313 13.65 19.28 -13.66
CA SER A 313 12.81 19.13 -14.86
C SER A 313 11.99 17.86 -14.86
N LEU A 314 12.60 16.74 -14.47
CA LEU A 314 11.89 15.48 -14.32
C LEU A 314 10.91 15.55 -13.14
N ALA A 315 11.30 16.19 -12.03
CA ALA A 315 10.44 16.39 -10.88
C ALA A 315 9.16 17.16 -11.24
N PHE A 316 9.26 18.20 -12.06
CA PHE A 316 8.10 18.94 -12.54
C PHE A 316 7.15 18.06 -13.38
N LEU A 317 7.70 17.29 -14.33
CA LEU A 317 6.90 16.38 -15.17
C LEU A 317 6.22 15.29 -14.33
N ILE A 318 6.97 14.64 -13.44
CA ILE A 318 6.45 13.63 -12.51
C ILE A 318 5.41 14.24 -11.55
N GLY A 319 5.62 15.47 -11.08
CA GLY A 319 4.64 16.18 -10.27
C GLY A 319 3.32 16.37 -10.99
N SER A 320 3.39 16.75 -12.26
CA SER A 320 2.21 16.92 -13.12
C SER A 320 1.45 15.60 -13.30
N LEU A 321 2.17 14.47 -13.40
CA LEU A 321 1.61 13.12 -13.44
C LEU A 321 0.92 12.70 -12.12
N ILE A 322 1.46 13.09 -10.96
CA ILE A 322 0.87 12.77 -9.65
C ILE A 322 -0.37 13.63 -9.38
N GLY A 323 -0.28 14.93 -9.69
CA GLY A 323 -1.34 15.92 -9.48
C GLY A 323 -1.60 16.28 -8.01
N SER A 324 -2.49 17.26 -7.80
CA SER A 324 -2.70 17.90 -6.47
C SER A 324 -3.61 17.15 -5.50
N ARG A 325 -4.19 16.02 -5.91
CA ARG A 325 -5.16 15.28 -5.08
C ARG A 325 -4.53 14.14 -4.29
N LYS A 326 -3.28 13.78 -4.59
CA LYS A 326 -2.59 12.66 -3.94
C LYS A 326 -1.89 13.15 -2.67
N ARG A 327 -1.97 12.33 -1.62
CA ARG A 327 -1.32 12.57 -0.33
C ARG A 327 0.16 12.25 -0.47
N ALA A 328 1.02 13.21 -0.14
CA ALA A 328 2.45 13.05 -0.31
C ALA A 328 3.26 13.82 0.75
N VAL A 329 4.46 13.32 0.99
CA VAL A 329 5.52 13.98 1.75
C VAL A 329 6.71 14.10 0.81
N ILE A 330 7.02 15.34 0.42
CA ILE A 330 8.09 15.64 -0.52
C ILE A 330 9.39 15.80 0.25
N LEU A 331 10.37 14.99 -0.13
CA LEU A 331 11.66 14.88 0.52
C LEU A 331 12.73 15.68 -0.22
N HIS A 332 13.66 16.25 0.54
CA HIS A 332 14.86 16.90 0.04
C HIS A 332 16.10 16.19 0.58
N TYR A 333 16.96 15.72 -0.32
CA TYR A 333 18.27 15.19 0.05
C TYR A 333 19.27 16.34 0.20
N ALA A 334 19.68 16.63 1.44
CA ALA A 334 20.66 17.67 1.77
C ALA A 334 21.51 17.21 2.96
N ASN A 335 22.77 17.65 3.01
CA ASN A 335 23.70 17.34 4.11
C ASN A 335 23.78 15.83 4.42
N SER A 336 23.77 15.00 3.38
CA SER A 336 23.82 13.53 3.46
C SER A 336 22.61 12.86 4.14
N SER A 337 21.48 13.55 4.30
CA SER A 337 20.23 12.99 4.83
C SER A 337 19.01 13.37 3.97
N TYR A 338 17.92 12.62 4.12
CA TYR A 338 16.61 13.02 3.59
C TYR A 338 15.87 13.83 4.67
N ASN A 339 15.28 14.94 4.26
CA ASN A 339 14.53 15.83 5.14
C ASN A 339 13.15 16.10 4.52
N VAL A 340 12.12 16.25 5.36
CA VAL A 340 10.79 16.65 4.90
C VAL A 340 10.82 18.10 4.43
N ALA A 341 10.66 18.31 3.13
CA ALA A 341 10.65 19.63 2.52
C ALA A 341 9.24 20.24 2.49
N ILE A 342 8.26 19.45 2.05
CA ILE A 342 6.86 19.86 1.98
C ILE A 342 6.00 18.65 2.35
N ASP A 343 5.16 18.77 3.37
CA ASP A 343 4.18 17.75 3.74
C ASP A 343 2.79 18.21 3.32
N ILE A 344 2.14 17.43 2.45
CA ILE A 344 0.76 17.65 1.99
C ILE A 344 -0.15 16.47 2.33
N SER A 345 0.31 15.57 3.20
CA SER A 345 -0.39 14.33 3.55
C SER A 345 -1.71 14.55 4.26
N GLU A 346 -1.83 15.65 5.02
CA GLU A 346 -3.06 16.04 5.73
C GLU A 346 -3.95 16.98 4.92
N ASN A 347 -3.36 17.84 4.08
CA ASN A 347 -4.09 18.80 3.26
C ASN A 347 -3.45 18.96 1.88
N THR A 348 -3.91 18.16 0.91
CA THR A 348 -3.37 18.19 -0.45
C THR A 348 -3.64 19.51 -1.18
N ARG A 349 -4.62 20.31 -0.74
CA ARG A 349 -4.96 21.60 -1.36
C ARG A 349 -3.98 22.71 -0.98
N ILE A 350 -3.11 22.51 0.01
CA ILE A 350 -2.20 23.54 0.53
C ILE A 350 -1.26 24.08 -0.57
N ILE A 351 -0.90 23.25 -1.55
CA ILE A 351 -0.05 23.64 -2.68
C ILE A 351 -0.78 24.48 -3.75
N LYS A 352 -2.11 24.59 -3.69
CA LYS A 352 -2.90 25.47 -4.56
C LYS A 352 -3.41 26.72 -3.84
N GLN A 353 -3.04 26.91 -2.57
CA GLN A 353 -3.42 28.10 -1.82
C GLN A 353 -2.63 29.31 -2.33
N GLN A 354 -3.35 30.39 -2.63
CA GLN A 354 -2.75 31.65 -3.05
C GLN A 354 -2.35 32.48 -1.84
N THR A 355 -1.32 33.31 -2.01
CA THR A 355 -0.83 34.24 -0.98
C THR A 355 -1.21 35.67 -1.33
N ASP A 356 -1.48 36.50 -0.32
CA ASP A 356 -1.82 37.91 -0.55
C ASP A 356 -0.56 38.76 -0.82
N LYS A 357 0.62 38.26 -0.45
CA LYS A 357 1.90 38.96 -0.52
C LYS A 357 3.03 38.01 -0.92
N PHE A 358 4.08 38.60 -1.50
CA PHE A 358 5.35 37.94 -1.79
C PHE A 358 6.38 38.35 -0.73
N GLU A 359 6.72 37.43 0.17
CA GLU A 359 7.67 37.64 1.27
C GLU A 359 9.03 37.03 0.95
N ILE A 360 9.05 35.93 0.21
CA ILE A 360 10.25 35.15 -0.10
C ILE A 360 10.72 35.42 -1.52
N ILE A 361 9.78 35.58 -2.46
CA ILE A 361 10.09 35.91 -3.85
C ILE A 361 9.93 37.41 -4.13
N GLN A 362 10.67 37.87 -5.13
CA GLN A 362 10.58 39.20 -5.70
C GLN A 362 10.31 39.06 -7.21
N PRO A 363 9.04 39.13 -7.63
CA PRO A 363 8.70 39.17 -9.05
C PRO A 363 9.16 40.49 -9.67
N GLN A 364 9.71 40.43 -10.87
CA GLN A 364 9.92 41.60 -11.71
C GLN A 364 8.69 41.84 -12.59
N GLU A 365 8.31 43.11 -12.74
CA GLU A 365 7.23 43.49 -13.64
C GLU A 365 7.53 43.04 -15.08
N CYS A 366 6.49 42.63 -15.79
CA CYS A 366 6.57 42.26 -17.18
C CYS A 366 5.35 42.74 -17.96
N GLU A 367 5.56 42.98 -19.24
CA GLU A 367 4.51 43.46 -20.12
C GLU A 367 3.49 42.33 -20.41
N PRO A 368 2.18 42.60 -20.38
CA PRO A 368 1.18 41.61 -20.78
C PRO A 368 1.35 41.19 -22.24
N SER A 369 1.57 39.89 -22.52
CA SER A 369 1.78 39.37 -23.90
C SER A 369 1.25 37.95 -24.04
N GLU A 370 0.53 37.62 -25.14
CA GLU A 370 -0.09 36.30 -25.45
C GLU A 370 0.86 35.10 -25.34
N GLU A 371 2.15 35.38 -25.52
CA GLU A 371 3.25 34.44 -25.33
C GLU A 371 4.33 35.16 -24.50
N MET A 372 4.79 34.52 -23.43
CA MET A 372 5.80 35.10 -22.53
C MET A 372 6.83 34.05 -22.09
N ALA A 373 8.03 34.53 -21.74
CA ALA A 373 9.01 33.74 -21.03
C ALA A 373 8.96 34.05 -19.54
N LEU A 374 8.94 33.01 -18.72
CA LEU A 374 9.00 33.12 -17.27
C LEU A 374 10.30 32.48 -16.76
N ILE A 375 11.10 33.25 -16.04
CA ILE A 375 12.37 32.82 -15.48
C ILE A 375 12.23 32.71 -13.96
N LEU A 376 12.32 31.50 -13.42
CA LEU A 376 12.34 31.26 -11.96
C LEU A 376 13.78 31.09 -11.47
N TYR A 377 14.31 32.06 -10.75
CA TYR A 377 15.66 32.06 -10.18
C TYR A 377 15.61 31.93 -8.66
N ILE A 378 15.48 30.69 -8.18
CA ILE A 378 15.27 30.38 -6.76
C ILE A 378 16.44 29.60 -6.16
N ALA A 379 17.17 28.84 -6.98
CA ALA A 379 18.38 28.13 -6.60
C ALA A 379 19.64 28.98 -6.85
N SER A 380 20.82 28.42 -6.58
CA SER A 380 22.10 29.13 -6.57
C SER A 380 22.65 29.54 -7.94
N HIS A 381 22.26 28.89 -9.04
CA HIS A 381 22.70 29.26 -10.38
C HIS A 381 21.77 30.29 -11.00
N ASN A 382 22.29 31.47 -11.36
CA ASN A 382 21.54 32.55 -12.01
C ASN A 382 21.25 32.21 -13.50
N PRO A 383 19.99 31.96 -13.89
CA PRO A 383 19.65 31.62 -15.26
C PRO A 383 19.44 32.84 -16.17
N ILE A 384 19.30 34.05 -15.62
CA ILE A 384 18.67 35.20 -16.31
C ILE A 384 19.38 35.56 -17.62
N GLN A 385 20.71 35.71 -17.59
CA GLN A 385 21.46 36.13 -18.78
C GLN A 385 21.36 35.09 -19.89
N MET A 386 21.67 33.83 -19.58
CA MET A 386 21.65 32.73 -20.56
C MET A 386 20.27 32.51 -21.15
N VAL A 387 19.22 32.60 -20.34
CA VAL A 387 17.83 32.49 -20.82
C VAL A 387 17.49 33.66 -21.74
N THR A 388 17.88 34.88 -21.38
CA THR A 388 17.61 36.06 -22.22
C THR A 388 18.29 35.95 -23.59
N GLU A 389 19.52 35.45 -23.63
CA GLU A 389 20.25 35.17 -24.88
C GLU A 389 19.56 34.05 -25.69
N TYR A 390 19.16 32.96 -25.03
CA TYR A 390 18.44 31.86 -25.67
C TYR A 390 17.12 32.31 -26.30
N ILE A 391 16.32 33.12 -25.59
CA ILE A 391 15.04 33.64 -26.08
C ILE A 391 15.25 34.49 -27.32
N LYS A 392 16.24 35.41 -27.30
CA LYS A 392 16.55 36.26 -28.47
C LYS A 392 16.91 35.46 -29.72
N GLN A 393 17.60 34.33 -29.54
CA GLN A 393 18.07 33.49 -30.64
C GLN A 393 17.01 32.51 -31.15
N ASN A 394 16.25 31.88 -30.24
CA ASN A 394 15.41 30.72 -30.55
C ASN A 394 13.91 31.00 -30.46
N LEU A 395 13.51 32.09 -29.78
CA LEU A 395 12.11 32.45 -29.54
C LEU A 395 11.85 33.94 -29.88
N PRO A 396 12.11 34.39 -31.12
CA PRO A 396 12.02 35.81 -31.49
C PRO A 396 10.60 36.40 -31.40
N THR A 397 9.56 35.55 -31.28
CA THR A 397 8.17 35.98 -31.08
C THR A 397 7.87 36.35 -29.63
N VAL A 398 8.69 35.90 -28.67
CA VAL A 398 8.49 36.13 -27.24
C VAL A 398 9.04 37.50 -26.87
N LYS A 399 8.14 38.48 -26.71
CA LYS A 399 8.50 39.87 -26.39
C LYS A 399 8.48 40.18 -24.90
N SER A 400 7.70 39.44 -24.11
CA SER A 400 7.60 39.63 -22.67
C SER A 400 8.45 38.59 -21.93
N ILE A 401 9.35 39.07 -21.07
CA ILE A 401 10.20 38.26 -20.21
C ILE A 401 9.91 38.69 -18.77
N CYS A 402 9.29 37.79 -17.99
CA CYS A 402 9.12 37.95 -16.56
C CYS A 402 10.22 37.18 -15.84
N SER A 403 10.74 37.71 -14.74
CA SER A 403 11.62 36.95 -13.87
C SER A 403 11.18 37.03 -12.42
N VAL A 404 11.40 35.95 -11.69
CA VAL A 404 11.15 35.86 -10.26
C VAL A 404 12.45 35.41 -9.62
N LYS A 405 12.91 36.14 -8.62
CA LYS A 405 14.07 35.76 -7.81
C LYS A 405 13.71 35.68 -6.33
N THR A 406 14.55 35.07 -5.51
CA THR A 406 14.40 35.21 -4.05
C THR A 406 14.79 36.62 -3.59
N VAL A 407 14.15 37.09 -2.52
CA VAL A 407 14.51 38.35 -1.85
C VAL A 407 15.94 38.28 -1.30
N ASN A 408 16.27 37.15 -0.65
CA ASN A 408 17.61 36.83 -0.17
C ASN A 408 18.28 35.81 -1.09
N GLN A 409 19.48 36.14 -1.60
CA GLN A 409 20.26 35.21 -2.42
C GLN A 409 20.95 34.16 -1.53
N GLY A 410 21.01 32.92 -2.01
CA GLY A 410 21.66 31.81 -1.29
C GLY A 410 20.79 30.55 -1.29
N ASN A 411 21.10 29.63 -0.38
CA ASN A 411 20.29 28.43 -0.18
C ASN A 411 19.01 28.79 0.58
N LEU A 412 17.87 28.37 0.06
CA LEU A 412 16.60 28.47 0.78
C LEU A 412 16.61 27.57 2.01
N GLU A 413 16.07 28.08 3.12
CA GLU A 413 15.80 27.28 4.31
C GLU A 413 14.65 26.30 4.03
N LEU A 414 14.76 25.08 4.59
CA LEU A 414 13.79 24.01 4.34
C LEU A 414 12.35 24.42 4.70
N GLN A 415 12.17 25.15 5.81
CA GLN A 415 10.87 25.63 6.27
C GLN A 415 10.21 26.62 5.29
N SER A 416 11.00 27.26 4.44
CA SER A 416 10.52 28.22 3.46
C SER A 416 10.00 27.56 2.18
N PHE A 417 10.17 26.25 1.98
CA PHE A 417 9.88 25.59 0.70
C PHE A 417 8.39 25.65 0.33
N LEU A 418 7.49 25.33 1.27
CA LEU A 418 6.04 25.41 1.01
C LEU A 418 5.61 26.85 0.70
N ARG A 419 6.08 27.83 1.48
CA ARG A 419 5.71 29.23 1.26
C ARG A 419 6.27 29.74 -0.07
N THR A 420 7.50 29.39 -0.42
CA THR A 420 8.10 29.72 -1.72
C THR A 420 7.27 29.14 -2.87
N HIS A 421 6.88 27.86 -2.75
CA HIS A 421 6.00 27.22 -3.71
C HIS A 421 4.66 27.96 -3.86
N GLN A 422 3.99 28.32 -2.76
CA GLN A 422 2.71 29.03 -2.79
C GLN A 422 2.81 30.42 -3.43
N GLU A 423 3.89 31.16 -3.14
CA GLU A 423 4.15 32.45 -3.76
C GLU A 423 4.41 32.31 -5.26
N LEU A 424 5.20 31.31 -5.67
CA LEU A 424 5.42 31.01 -7.08
C LEU A 424 4.13 30.63 -7.78
N TYR A 425 3.33 29.74 -7.19
CA TYR A 425 2.03 29.34 -7.72
C TYR A 425 1.09 30.55 -7.88
N THR A 426 1.02 31.42 -6.88
CA THR A 426 0.23 32.66 -6.91
C THR A 426 0.69 33.58 -8.04
N PHE A 427 1.99 33.81 -8.15
CA PHE A 427 2.54 34.66 -9.19
C PHE A 427 2.25 34.08 -10.58
N ILE A 428 2.55 32.79 -10.78
CA ILE A 428 2.28 32.11 -12.06
C ILE A 428 0.78 32.23 -12.38
N ASN A 429 -0.11 31.91 -11.45
CA ASN A 429 -1.56 32.02 -11.66
C ASN A 429 -2.02 33.46 -11.97
N SER A 430 -1.34 34.48 -11.44
CA SER A 430 -1.66 35.89 -11.72
C SER A 430 -1.24 36.35 -13.13
N VAL A 431 -0.18 35.75 -13.69
CA VAL A 431 0.33 36.05 -15.04
C VAL A 431 -0.21 35.09 -16.10
N VAL A 432 -0.72 33.92 -15.70
CA VAL A 432 -1.32 32.93 -16.61
C VAL A 432 -2.66 33.45 -17.12
N LYS A 433 -2.65 33.89 -18.37
CA LYS A 433 -3.85 33.89 -19.23
C LYS A 433 -3.56 33.21 -20.59
N LYS A 434 -2.35 32.67 -20.77
CA LYS A 434 -1.55 32.71 -22.02
C LYS A 434 -0.48 31.61 -22.05
N LYS A 435 0.21 31.42 -23.19
CA LYS A 435 1.29 30.44 -23.38
C LYS A 435 2.60 30.88 -22.69
N ILE A 436 3.19 30.01 -21.88
CA ILE A 436 4.38 30.29 -21.08
C ILE A 436 5.56 29.40 -21.50
N HIS A 437 6.71 30.03 -21.75
CA HIS A 437 8.01 29.37 -21.84
C HIS A 437 8.70 29.44 -20.48
N LEU A 438 8.69 28.33 -19.74
CA LEU A 438 9.16 28.27 -18.36
C LEU A 438 10.61 27.81 -18.31
N PHE A 439 11.47 28.73 -17.85
CA PHE A 439 12.87 28.50 -17.55
C PHE A 439 13.07 28.58 -16.05
N TYR A 440 13.85 27.68 -15.47
CA TYR A 440 13.93 27.59 -14.01
C TYR A 440 15.27 27.07 -13.51
N SER A 441 15.69 27.67 -12.40
CA SER A 441 16.73 27.22 -11.50
C SER A 441 16.07 27.18 -10.12
N ILE A 442 15.46 26.05 -9.77
CA ILE A 442 14.67 25.87 -8.54
C ILE A 442 15.01 24.52 -7.87
N PRO A 443 14.93 24.41 -6.53
CA PRO A 443 15.04 23.14 -5.82
C PRO A 443 14.04 22.07 -6.31
N THR A 444 14.45 20.81 -6.33
CA THR A 444 13.61 19.70 -6.82
C THR A 444 12.28 19.55 -6.08
N PRO A 445 12.15 19.78 -4.75
CA PRO A 445 10.86 19.73 -4.08
C PRO A 445 9.86 20.79 -4.55
N ILE A 446 10.36 22.00 -4.85
CA ILE A 446 9.54 23.10 -5.37
C ILE A 446 9.12 22.79 -6.81
N ALA A 447 10.04 22.26 -7.64
CA ALA A 447 9.70 21.83 -9.00
C ALA A 447 8.61 20.75 -9.00
N LEU A 448 8.73 19.75 -8.12
CA LEU A 448 7.77 18.67 -7.97
C LEU A 448 6.39 19.20 -7.59
N THR A 449 6.32 20.02 -6.54
CA THR A 449 5.05 20.56 -6.04
C THR A 449 4.42 21.57 -6.97
N LEU A 450 5.20 22.36 -7.73
CA LEU A 450 4.70 23.17 -8.83
C LEU A 450 4.07 22.30 -9.92
N GLY A 451 4.74 21.24 -10.35
CA GLY A 451 4.15 20.27 -11.28
C GLY A 451 2.81 19.73 -10.77
N MET A 452 2.75 19.30 -9.50
CA MET A 452 1.53 18.80 -8.87
C MET A 452 0.41 19.85 -8.81
N ALA A 453 0.74 21.12 -8.59
CA ALA A 453 -0.24 22.20 -8.50
C ALA A 453 -0.75 22.66 -9.87
N ILE A 454 0.12 22.63 -10.89
CA ILE A 454 -0.16 23.12 -12.25
C ILE A 454 -0.90 22.09 -13.09
N GLU A 455 -0.53 20.82 -12.96
CA GLU A 455 -1.09 19.71 -13.74
C GLU A 455 -1.06 20.03 -15.25
N HIS A 456 -2.21 19.98 -15.92
CA HIS A 456 -2.40 20.27 -17.35
C HIS A 456 -3.28 21.52 -17.56
N PHE A 457 -3.44 22.37 -16.53
CA PHE A 457 -4.34 23.52 -16.64
C PHE A 457 -3.79 24.65 -17.51
N TRP A 458 -2.46 24.74 -17.64
CA TRP A 458 -1.76 25.87 -18.26
C TRP A 458 -0.89 25.40 -19.43
N ASP A 459 -0.88 26.17 -20.53
CA ASP A 459 -0.01 25.92 -21.68
C ASP A 459 1.43 26.35 -21.35
N ILE A 460 2.16 25.46 -20.68
CA ILE A 460 3.54 25.66 -20.27
C ILE A 460 4.46 24.76 -21.09
N THR A 461 5.40 25.38 -21.78
CA THR A 461 6.57 24.71 -22.37
C THR A 461 7.73 24.79 -21.38
N LEU A 462 8.27 23.64 -20.98
CA LEU A 462 9.41 23.57 -20.07
C LEU A 462 10.74 23.62 -20.83
N TYR A 463 11.74 24.28 -20.23
CA TYR A 463 13.11 24.31 -20.74
C TYR A 463 14.08 23.75 -19.70
N HIS A 464 14.87 22.76 -20.11
CA HIS A 464 15.91 22.15 -19.30
C HIS A 464 17.26 22.81 -19.56
N TYR A 465 18.04 23.08 -18.51
CA TYR A 465 19.42 23.53 -18.67
C TYR A 465 20.38 22.34 -18.69
N ASP A 466 20.97 22.08 -19.85
CA ASP A 466 22.07 21.13 -20.02
C ASP A 466 23.42 21.86 -20.02
N LYS A 467 24.41 21.27 -19.33
CA LYS A 467 25.72 21.90 -19.17
C LYS A 467 26.52 21.98 -20.47
N MET A 468 26.29 21.07 -21.42
CA MET A 468 27.06 21.00 -22.67
C MET A 468 26.40 21.81 -23.80
N SER A 469 25.07 21.80 -23.86
CA SER A 469 24.28 22.33 -24.97
C SER A 469 23.43 23.55 -24.61
N GLY A 470 23.42 23.98 -23.34
CA GLY A 470 22.61 25.12 -22.88
C GLY A 470 21.15 24.74 -22.67
N TYR A 471 20.23 25.66 -22.97
CA TYR A 471 18.80 25.40 -22.79
C TYR A 471 18.23 24.52 -23.90
N ILE A 472 17.53 23.47 -23.49
CA ILE A 472 16.83 22.52 -24.36
C ILE A 472 15.34 22.64 -24.09
N LYS A 473 14.54 22.80 -25.16
CA LYS A 473 13.08 22.68 -25.07
C LYS A 473 12.72 21.22 -24.77
N ILE A 474 11.97 20.98 -23.69
CA ILE A 474 11.45 19.65 -23.39
C ILE A 474 10.29 19.36 -24.36
N PRO A 475 10.36 18.31 -25.19
CA PRO A 475 9.36 18.03 -26.24
C PRO A 475 8.13 17.27 -25.70
N VAL A 476 7.75 17.51 -24.45
CA VAL A 476 6.58 16.91 -23.79
C VAL A 476 5.65 18.03 -23.36
N ASN A 477 4.39 17.99 -23.82
CA ASN A 477 3.37 18.92 -23.36
C ASN A 477 2.75 18.38 -22.07
N LEU A 478 2.53 19.23 -21.07
CA LEU A 478 1.86 18.84 -19.82
C LEU A 478 0.45 18.27 -20.05
N ASN A 479 -0.23 18.68 -21.13
CA ASN A 479 -1.53 18.13 -21.54
C ASN A 479 -1.46 16.66 -21.98
N GLU A 480 -0.27 16.15 -22.29
CA GLU A 480 -0.04 14.74 -22.61
C GLU A 480 0.31 13.92 -21.35
N VAL A 481 0.67 14.60 -20.25
CA VAL A 481 0.97 14.01 -18.94
C VAL A 481 -0.31 13.96 -18.11
N VAL A 482 -1.30 13.17 -18.56
CA VAL A 482 -2.58 13.01 -17.85
C VAL A 482 -2.52 11.77 -16.96
N SER A 483 -2.68 11.98 -15.66
CA SER A 483 -2.77 10.92 -14.66
C SER A 483 -3.95 9.97 -14.94
N LYS A 484 -3.72 8.66 -14.90
CA LYS A 484 -4.76 7.62 -15.08
C LYS A 484 -4.93 6.71 -13.85
N PHE A 485 -4.44 7.12 -12.67
CA PHE A 485 -4.38 6.28 -11.46
C PHE A 485 -4.85 6.99 -10.19
#